data_AF-A0A940F7N8-F1
#
_entry.id   AF-A0A940F7N8-F1
#
_cell.length_a   1.000
_cell.length_b   1.000
_cell.length_c   1.000
_cell.angle_alpha   90.00
_cell.angle_beta   90.00
_cell.angle_gamma   90.00
#
_symmetry.space_group_name_H-M   'P 1'
#
loop_
_entity.id
_entity.type
_entity.pdbx_description
1 polymer ?
#
loop_
_entity_poly.entity_id
_entity_poly.type
_entity_poly.pdbx_seq_one_letter_code
_entity_poly.pdbx_strand_id
1 'polypeptide(L)' 'MTETPREPASAAEEEHVRSRAELLPEERAAGSDDPQAQAEQILHESEERTEHPEETEAESTQTSTPDQRPSEEP' A
#
# COMPACT_ATOMS: atom_id res chain seq x y z
N MET A 1 6.82 -5.90 17.41
CA MET A 1 6.76 -5.98 15.94
C MET A 1 8.20 -6.02 15.49
N THR A 2 8.63 -7.13 14.92
CA THR A 2 9.96 -7.27 14.31
C THR A 2 9.85 -6.66 12.94
N GLU A 3 10.30 -5.41 12.78
CA GLU A 3 10.59 -4.87 11.45
C GLU A 3 11.71 -5.72 10.86
N THR A 4 11.38 -6.59 9.89
CA THR A 4 12.37 -7.37 9.18
C THR A 4 13.32 -6.38 8.49
N PRO A 5 14.64 -6.47 8.72
CA PRO A 5 15.57 -5.56 8.06
C PRO A 5 15.46 -5.73 6.54
N ARG A 6 15.08 -4.65 5.86
CA ARG A 6 14.92 -4.56 4.40
C ARG A 6 16.19 -5.06 3.70
N GLU A 7 16.04 -6.06 2.82
CA GLU A 7 17.09 -6.43 1.88
C GLU A 7 17.43 -5.22 0.97
N PRO A 8 18.68 -5.10 0.47
CA PRO A 8 19.04 -3.96 -0.37
C PRO A 8 18.15 -3.90 -1.61
N ALA A 9 17.58 -2.72 -1.86
CA ALA A 9 16.70 -2.44 -2.98
C ALA A 9 17.32 -2.93 -4.29
N SER A 10 16.54 -3.70 -5.06
CA SER A 10 16.96 -4.10 -6.40
C SER A 10 16.94 -2.91 -7.37
N ALA A 11 17.66 -2.99 -8.49
CA ALA A 11 17.62 -1.93 -9.50
C ALA A 11 16.20 -1.66 -10.06
N ALA A 12 15.33 -2.68 -10.05
CA ALA A 12 13.92 -2.51 -10.40
C ALA A 12 13.16 -1.73 -9.32
N GLU A 13 13.40 -2.05 -8.04
CA GLU A 13 12.81 -1.32 -6.92
C GLU A 13 13.21 0.17 -6.93
N GLU A 14 14.48 0.47 -7.22
CA GLU A 14 14.96 1.86 -7.38
C GLU A 14 14.25 2.62 -8.51
N GLU A 15 13.93 1.95 -9.62
CA GLU A 15 13.17 2.53 -10.73
C GLU A 15 11.72 2.82 -10.31
N HIS A 16 11.10 1.86 -9.62
CA HIS A 16 9.72 1.98 -9.13
C HIS A 16 9.59 3.10 -8.09
N VAL A 17 10.54 3.19 -7.17
CA VAL A 17 10.62 4.29 -6.19
C VAL A 17 10.73 5.62 -6.93
N ARG A 18 11.66 5.75 -7.88
CA ARG A 18 11.86 6.99 -8.64
C ARG A 18 10.59 7.40 -9.39
N SER A 19 9.93 6.46 -10.06
CA SER A 19 8.69 6.74 -10.79
C SER A 19 7.57 7.19 -9.87
N ARG A 20 7.48 6.63 -8.66
CA ARG A 20 6.44 6.98 -7.69
C ARG A 20 6.73 8.28 -6.93
N ALA A 21 8.00 8.61 -6.73
CA ALA A 21 8.42 9.87 -6.11
C ALA A 21 8.16 11.11 -7.00
N GLU A 22 7.72 10.92 -8.24
CA GLU A 22 7.31 12.01 -9.13
C GLU A 22 6.01 12.66 -8.64
N LEU A 23 6.14 13.72 -7.84
CA LEU A 23 5.01 14.45 -7.28
C LEU A 23 4.22 15.21 -8.36
N LEU A 24 2.89 15.14 -8.28
CA LEU A 24 1.96 16.01 -9.00
C LEU A 24 2.03 17.46 -8.47
N PRO A 25 1.59 18.46 -9.25
CA PRO A 25 1.57 19.86 -8.80
C PRO A 25 0.84 20.08 -7.47
N GLU A 26 -0.29 19.39 -7.28
CA GLU A 26 -1.10 19.46 -6.06
C GLU A 26 -0.36 18.88 -4.86
N GLU A 27 0.41 17.81 -5.04
CA GLU A 27 1.19 17.17 -3.98
C GLU A 27 2.42 17.99 -3.60
N ARG A 28 3.05 18.64 -4.58
CA ARG A 28 4.11 19.63 -4.31
C ARG A 28 3.58 20.81 -3.51
N ALA A 29 2.35 21.25 -3.80
CA ALA A 29 1.70 22.32 -3.06
C ALA A 29 1.31 21.90 -1.63
N ALA A 30 0.98 20.63 -1.43
CA ALA A 30 0.75 20.06 -0.10
C ALA A 30 2.05 19.93 0.72
N GLY A 31 3.20 19.78 0.05
CA GLY A 31 4.53 19.78 0.67
C GLY A 31 4.91 18.42 1.24
N SER A 32 5.25 17.45 0.37
CA SER A 32 5.86 16.18 0.81
C SER A 32 7.34 16.40 1.17
N ASP A 33 7.72 16.13 2.42
CA ASP A 33 9.06 16.38 2.97
C ASP A 33 10.15 15.51 2.29
N ASP A 34 9.84 14.24 2.04
CA ASP A 34 10.71 13.30 1.33
C ASP A 34 9.87 12.34 0.47
N PRO A 35 9.63 12.69 -0.80
CA PRO A 35 8.83 11.86 -1.70
C PRO A 35 9.50 10.52 -2.00
N GLN A 36 10.83 10.42 -1.89
CA GLN A 36 11.55 9.17 -2.12
C GLN A 36 11.34 8.21 -0.97
N ALA A 37 11.53 8.67 0.27
CA ALA A 37 11.27 7.86 1.46
C ALA A 37 9.79 7.45 1.56
N GLN A 38 8.88 8.35 1.22
CA GLN A 38 7.45 8.03 1.15
C GLN A 38 7.16 6.96 0.09
N ALA A 39 7.74 7.06 -1.10
CA ALA A 39 7.57 6.07 -2.16
C ALA A 39 8.09 4.68 -1.76
N GLU A 40 9.26 4.63 -1.11
CA GLU A 40 9.84 3.40 -0.59
C GLU A 40 8.94 2.72 0.44
N GLN A 41 8.42 3.48 1.41
CA GLN A 41 7.54 2.94 2.44
C GLN A 41 6.25 2.36 1.84
N ILE A 42 5.61 3.08 0.91
CA ILE A 42 4.36 2.62 0.30
C ILE A 42 4.59 1.34 -0.53
N LEU A 43 5.72 1.25 -1.24
CA LEU A 43 6.05 0.05 -2.02
C LEU A 43 6.25 -1.14 -1.09
N HIS A 44 6.99 -0.96 0.00
CA HIS A 44 7.16 -2.00 1.01
C HIS A 44 5.82 -2.47 1.59
N GLU A 45 4.95 -1.55 2.03
CA GLU A 45 3.61 -1.87 2.53
C GLU A 45 2.70 -2.54 1.47
N SER A 46 2.99 -2.33 0.20
CA SER A 46 2.26 -2.97 -0.91
C SER A 46 2.77 -4.38 -1.19
N GLU A 47 4.09 -4.58 -1.10
CA GLU A 47 4.73 -5.90 -1.22
C GLU A 47 4.26 -6.81 -0.08
N GLU A 48 4.30 -6.34 1.17
CA GLU A 48 3.83 -7.13 2.32
C GLU A 48 2.38 -7.58 2.15
N ARG A 49 1.48 -6.70 1.68
CA ARG A 49 0.09 -7.09 1.39
C ARG A 49 -0.06 -8.03 0.20
N THR A 50 0.87 -7.98 -0.74
CA THR A 50 0.87 -8.88 -1.90
C THR A 50 1.36 -10.27 -1.49
N GLU A 51 2.35 -10.35 -0.59
CA GLU A 51 2.88 -11.61 -0.04
C GLU A 51 1.95 -12.22 1.02
N HIS A 52 1.25 -11.39 1.79
CA HIS A 52 0.33 -11.77 2.87
C HIS A 52 -1.10 -11.24 2.62
N PRO A 53 -1.79 -11.70 1.56
CA PRO A 53 -3.11 -11.20 1.22
C PRO A 53 -4.15 -11.47 2.32
N GLU A 54 -4.02 -12.57 3.04
CA GLU A 54 -4.93 -13.00 4.11
C GLU A 54 -5.02 -12.00 5.28
N GLU A 55 -3.96 -11.23 5.54
CA GLU A 55 -3.96 -10.18 6.56
C GLU A 55 -4.93 -9.05 6.17
N THR A 56 -4.92 -8.66 4.89
CA THR A 56 -5.85 -7.65 4.37
C THR A 56 -7.29 -8.15 4.26
N GLU A 57 -7.49 -9.44 4.01
CA GLU A 57 -8.82 -10.05 3.95
C GLU A 57 -9.47 -10.08 5.34
N ALA A 58 -8.71 -10.35 6.39
CA ALA A 58 -9.21 -10.38 7.77
C ALA A 58 -9.64 -8.99 8.27
N GLU A 59 -8.97 -7.91 7.81
CA GLU A 59 -9.30 -6.54 8.20
C GLU A 59 -10.37 -5.88 7.30
N SER A 60 -10.69 -6.49 6.16
CA SER A 60 -11.63 -5.93 5.19
C SER A 60 -13.09 -6.21 5.54
N THR A 61 -13.86 -5.16 5.81
CA THR A 61 -15.34 -5.25 5.93
C THR A 61 -16.05 -5.35 4.56
N GLN A 62 -15.33 -5.06 3.48
CA GLN A 62 -15.85 -4.88 2.13
C GLN A 62 -16.17 -6.22 1.43
N THR A 63 -15.57 -7.33 1.87
CA THR A 63 -15.76 -8.69 1.35
C THR A 63 -16.60 -9.57 2.30
N SER A 64 -17.45 -8.96 3.13
CA SER A 64 -18.51 -9.70 3.82
C SER A 64 -19.30 -10.49 2.77
N THR A 65 -19.27 -11.81 2.87
CA THR A 65 -19.95 -12.72 1.94
C THR A 65 -21.41 -12.28 1.73
N PRO A 66 -21.95 -12.36 0.50
CA PRO A 66 -23.31 -11.90 0.20
C PRO A 66 -24.43 -12.59 1.01
N ASP A 67 -24.11 -13.66 1.75
CA ASP A 67 -25.01 -14.35 2.69
C ASP A 67 -25.47 -13.47 3.86
N GLN A 68 -24.79 -12.34 4.13
CA GLN A 68 -25.11 -11.38 5.20
C GLN A 68 -25.86 -10.14 4.71
N ARG A 69 -26.32 -10.10 3.45
CA ARG A 69 -27.28 -9.07 3.01
C ARG A 69 -28.60 -9.36 3.73
N PRO A 70 -29.08 -8.53 4.67
CA PRO A 70 -30.42 -8.73 5.19
C PRO A 70 -31.36 -8.68 3.99
N SER A 71 -32.13 -9.75 3.79
CA SER A 71 -33.24 -9.74 2.86
C SER A 71 -34.11 -8.55 3.22
N GLU A 72 -34.02 -7.47 2.46
CA GLU A 72 -35.06 -6.45 2.46
C GLU A 72 -36.31 -7.14 1.90
N GLU A 73 -37.11 -7.70 2.81
CA GLU A 73 -38.41 -8.28 2.53
C GLU A 73 -39.37 -7.14 2.12
N PRO A 74 -40.20 -7.30 1.06
CA PRO A 74 -41.05 -6.24 0.50
C PRO A 74 -42.22 -5.81 1.39
#